data_AF-A0A7W1AIK2-F1
#
_entry.id   AF-A0A7W1AIK2-F1
#
_cell.length_a   1.000
_cell.length_b   1.000
_cell.length_c   1.000
_cell.angle_alpha   90.00
_cell.angle_beta   90.00
_cell.angle_gamma   90.00
#
_symmetry.space_group_name_H-M   'P 1'
#
loop_
_entity.id
_entity.type
_entity.pdbx_description
1 polymer ?
#
loop_
_entity_poly.entity_id
_entity_poly.type
_entity_poly.pdbx_seq_one_letter_code
_entity_poly.pdbx_strand_id
1 'polypeptide(L)'
;MTAGPARRRGTVFPDRYYQEIIRNPTQARRALAYVLNNWRKHREDEASREARAWKVDPFSTGALFAGWKEREGEPLLWKTPLTYEPLAVYLPMTWLLRKGWLRGGGRFSVYQVPSQRPVAPSRSRNAALSSRN
;
A
#
# COMPACT_ATOMS: atom_id res chain seq x y z
N MET A 1 3.55 45.54 -16.42
CA MET A 1 2.93 44.23 -16.16
C MET A 1 3.66 43.19 -17.00
N THR A 2 4.64 42.50 -16.44
CA THR A 2 5.43 41.47 -17.14
C THR A 2 4.70 40.13 -17.07
N ALA A 3 4.33 39.58 -18.22
CA ALA A 3 3.73 38.25 -18.30
C ALA A 3 4.72 37.21 -17.75
N GLY A 4 4.29 36.44 -16.75
CA GLY A 4 5.08 35.33 -16.21
C GLY A 4 5.33 34.25 -17.25
N PRO A 5 6.33 33.37 -17.05
CA PRO A 5 6.69 32.35 -18.02
C PRO A 5 5.50 31.45 -18.34
N ALA A 6 5.25 31.21 -19.64
CA ALA A 6 4.16 30.38 -20.11
C ALA A 6 4.25 28.95 -19.54
N ARG A 7 3.13 28.44 -19.01
CA ARG A 7 3.04 27.07 -18.47
C ARG A 7 3.35 26.07 -19.60
N ARG A 8 4.35 25.20 -19.41
CA ARG A 8 4.70 24.15 -20.38
C ARG A 8 3.49 23.24 -20.60
N ARG A 9 3.15 22.97 -21.87
CA ARG A 9 2.07 22.06 -22.30
C ARG A 9 2.69 20.98 -23.19
N GLY A 10 2.32 19.72 -22.97
CA GLY A 10 2.81 18.56 -23.73
C GLY A 10 2.12 17.27 -23.28
N THR A 11 2.25 16.22 -24.08
CA THR A 11 1.63 14.90 -23.79
C THR A 11 2.37 14.21 -22.64
N VAL A 12 1.68 13.94 -21.54
CA VAL A 12 2.26 13.32 -20.33
C VAL A 12 2.39 11.80 -20.48
N PHE A 13 1.50 11.16 -21.27
CA PHE A 13 1.51 9.72 -21.52
C PHE A 13 1.41 9.43 -23.02
N PRO A 14 2.53 9.41 -23.74
CA PRO A 14 2.56 9.17 -25.19
C PRO A 14 2.59 7.66 -25.51
N ASP A 15 1.61 6.89 -24.99
CA ASP A 15 1.24 5.57 -25.53
C ASP A 15 1.98 4.31 -25.01
N ARG A 16 2.69 4.38 -23.88
CA ARG A 16 3.30 3.16 -23.28
C ARG A 16 2.79 2.91 -21.86
N TYR A 17 2.16 1.76 -21.67
CA TYR A 17 1.82 1.23 -20.35
C TYR A 17 2.34 -0.20 -20.21
N TYR A 18 2.69 -0.57 -18.97
CA TYR A 18 3.05 -1.95 -18.64
C TYR A 18 1.78 -2.72 -18.30
N GLN A 19 1.58 -3.86 -18.96
CA GLN A 19 0.47 -4.77 -18.68
C GLN A 19 0.99 -6.14 -18.26
N GLU A 20 0.51 -6.61 -17.12
CA GLU A 20 0.75 -7.98 -16.67
C GLU A 20 -0.58 -8.62 -16.30
N ILE A 21 -0.89 -9.76 -16.94
CA ILE A 21 -2.09 -10.53 -16.60
C ILE A 21 -1.87 -11.26 -15.29
N ILE A 22 -2.74 -10.97 -14.32
CA ILE A 22 -2.75 -11.64 -13.02
C ILE A 22 -3.47 -12.99 -13.15
N ARG A 23 -2.72 -14.08 -12.96
CA ARG A 23 -3.18 -15.45 -13.22
C ARG A 23 -3.41 -16.30 -11.98
N ASN A 24 -2.89 -15.90 -10.82
CA ASN A 24 -2.98 -16.71 -9.61
C ASN A 24 -3.20 -15.89 -8.33
N PRO A 25 -3.71 -16.54 -7.26
CA PRO A 25 -3.95 -15.92 -5.95
C PRO A 25 -2.77 -15.13 -5.37
N THR A 26 -1.56 -15.70 -5.41
CA THR A 26 -0.36 -15.09 -4.83
C THR A 26 0.01 -13.81 -5.57
N GLN A 27 -0.06 -13.83 -6.90
CA GLN A 27 0.17 -12.66 -7.74
C GLN A 27 -0.90 -11.60 -7.49
N ALA A 28 -2.17 -11.98 -7.36
CA ALA A 28 -3.26 -11.05 -7.05
C ALA A 28 -3.06 -10.35 -5.70
N ARG A 29 -2.70 -11.12 -4.65
CA ARG A 29 -2.38 -10.55 -3.32
C ARG A 29 -1.22 -9.57 -3.41
N ARG A 30 -0.15 -9.94 -4.12
CA ARG A 30 1.03 -9.08 -4.30
C ARG A 30 0.69 -7.81 -5.07
N ALA A 31 -0.09 -7.90 -6.12
CA ALA A 31 -0.54 -6.76 -6.90
C ALA A 31 -1.41 -5.80 -6.08
N LEU A 32 -2.38 -6.33 -5.32
CA LEU A 32 -3.22 -5.53 -4.40
C LEU A 32 -2.35 -4.82 -3.35
N ALA A 33 -1.44 -5.54 -2.70
CA ALA A 33 -0.54 -4.95 -1.72
C ALA A 33 0.40 -3.90 -2.35
N TYR A 34 0.88 -4.15 -3.58
CA TYR A 34 1.71 -3.19 -4.29
C TYR A 34 0.94 -1.91 -4.58
N VAL A 35 -0.23 -1.99 -5.20
CA VAL A 35 -1.04 -0.82 -5.59
C VAL A 35 -1.45 -0.02 -4.35
N LEU A 36 -1.97 -0.68 -3.31
CA LEU A 36 -2.49 0.03 -2.13
C LEU A 36 -1.40 0.54 -1.17
N ASN A 37 -0.19 -0.01 -1.22
CA ASN A 37 0.96 0.46 -0.41
C ASN A 37 2.10 1.04 -1.26
N ASN A 38 1.85 1.44 -2.51
CA ASN A 38 2.90 1.99 -3.37
C ASN A 38 3.47 3.29 -2.78
N TRP A 39 2.62 4.12 -2.18
CA TRP A 39 3.02 5.34 -1.47
C TRP A 39 4.11 5.09 -0.40
N ARG A 40 4.05 3.96 0.32
CA ARG A 40 5.08 3.55 1.30
C ARG A 40 6.39 3.15 0.66
N LYS A 41 6.32 2.45 -0.47
CA LYS A 41 7.52 2.15 -1.27
C LYS A 41 8.23 3.44 -1.71
N HIS A 42 7.46 4.49 -1.99
CA HIS A 42 7.96 5.82 -2.36
C HIS A 42 8.15 6.77 -1.17
N ARG A 43 7.93 6.29 0.07
CA ARG A 43 8.08 7.04 1.33
C ARG A 43 7.19 8.29 1.43
N GLU A 44 6.08 8.31 0.69
CA GLU A 44 5.12 9.41 0.72
C GLU A 44 4.35 9.46 2.05
N ASP A 45 4.23 8.31 2.72
CA ASP A 45 3.72 8.22 4.09
C ASP A 45 4.63 8.92 5.11
N GLU A 46 5.89 9.19 4.77
CA GLU A 46 6.85 9.91 5.61
C GLU A 46 7.03 11.38 5.22
N ALA A 47 6.40 11.83 4.12
CA ALA A 47 6.65 13.13 3.50
C ALA A 47 6.24 14.33 4.38
N SER A 48 5.27 14.14 5.28
CA SER A 48 4.85 15.16 6.25
C SER A 48 4.36 14.54 7.56
N ARG A 49 4.13 15.38 8.59
CA ARG A 49 3.57 14.94 9.87
C ARG A 49 2.15 14.41 9.70
N GLU A 50 1.38 15.02 8.81
CA GLU A 50 0.02 14.65 8.47
C GLU A 50 0.00 13.30 7.75
N ALA A 51 0.89 13.11 6.76
CA ALA A 51 1.01 11.85 6.03
C ALA A 51 1.31 10.67 6.96
N ARG A 52 2.21 10.87 7.94
CA ARG A 52 2.56 9.86 8.95
C ARG A 52 1.40 9.47 9.87
N ALA A 53 0.39 10.32 9.99
CA ALA A 53 -0.80 10.04 10.79
C ALA A 53 -1.83 9.17 10.05
N TRP A 54 -1.72 9.04 8.72
CA TRP A 54 -2.65 8.26 7.91
C TRP A 54 -2.26 6.79 7.83
N LYS A 55 -3.25 5.90 7.91
CA LYS A 55 -3.04 4.45 7.77
C LYS A 55 -2.95 4.03 6.30
N VAL A 56 -3.68 4.71 5.43
CA VAL A 56 -3.77 4.40 4.00
C VAL A 56 -3.50 5.63 3.15
N ASP A 57 -3.08 5.37 1.92
CA ASP A 57 -2.90 6.39 0.91
C ASP A 57 -4.26 7.03 0.56
N PRO A 58 -4.44 8.35 0.80
CA PRO A 58 -5.66 9.05 0.44
C PRO A 58 -5.90 9.15 -1.06
N PHE A 59 -4.88 8.90 -1.89
CA PHE A 59 -4.98 8.88 -3.36
C PHE A 59 -5.19 7.47 -3.93
N SER A 60 -5.56 6.52 -3.06
CA SER A 60 -5.89 5.15 -3.42
C SER A 60 -7.28 4.75 -2.92
N THR A 61 -7.75 3.58 -3.33
CA THR A 61 -8.98 2.96 -2.79
C THR A 61 -8.76 2.26 -1.44
N GLY A 62 -7.62 2.49 -0.79
CA GLY A 62 -7.21 1.82 0.45
C GLY A 62 -8.20 2.00 1.60
N ALA A 63 -8.85 3.15 1.73
CA ALA A 63 -9.85 3.40 2.79
C ALA A 63 -11.08 2.46 2.70
N LEU A 64 -11.41 2.02 1.48
CA LEU A 64 -12.55 1.15 1.18
C LEU A 64 -12.17 -0.35 1.14
N PHE A 65 -10.88 -0.66 1.14
CA PHE A 65 -10.42 -2.04 1.06
C PHE A 65 -10.61 -2.76 2.41
N ALA A 66 -11.38 -3.85 2.43
CA ALA A 66 -11.66 -4.64 3.64
C ALA A 66 -10.56 -5.67 3.98
N GLY A 67 -9.55 -5.82 3.13
CA GLY A 67 -8.53 -6.86 3.22
C GLY A 67 -7.33 -6.53 4.11
N TRP A 68 -7.35 -5.42 4.84
CA TRP A 68 -6.29 -5.03 5.76
C TRP A 68 -6.32 -5.87 7.04
N LYS A 69 -5.14 -6.19 7.57
CA LYS A 69 -5.03 -6.84 8.90
C LYS A 69 -5.51 -5.94 10.02
N GLU A 70 -5.20 -4.64 9.94
CA GLU A 70 -5.49 -3.65 10.97
C GLU A 70 -6.96 -3.22 11.02
N ARG A 71 -7.78 -3.63 10.04
CA ARG A 71 -9.24 -3.40 10.05
C ARG A 71 -10.01 -4.43 10.88
N GLU A 72 -9.35 -5.51 11.32
CA GLU A 72 -10.01 -6.57 12.08
C GLU A 72 -10.46 -6.04 13.45
N GLY A 73 -11.77 -5.91 13.64
CA GLY A 73 -12.36 -5.42 14.89
C GLY A 73 -12.50 -3.90 15.01
N GLU A 74 -12.13 -3.10 14.00
CA GLU A 74 -12.31 -1.65 14.03
C GLU A 74 -13.66 -1.23 13.42
N PRO A 75 -14.57 -0.62 14.22
CA PRO A 75 -15.87 -0.16 13.73
C PRO A 75 -15.82 1.23 13.06
N LEU A 76 -14.69 1.94 13.18
CA LEU A 76 -14.54 3.32 12.75
C LEU A 76 -13.78 3.41 11.42
N LEU A 77 -14.13 4.43 10.62
CA LEU A 77 -13.34 4.81 9.46
C LEU A 77 -11.99 5.39 9.92
N TRP A 78 -10.92 5.06 9.20
CA TRP A 78 -9.61 5.64 9.44
C TRP A 78 -9.59 7.14 9.16
N LYS A 79 -8.69 7.84 9.83
CA LYS A 79 -8.40 9.25 9.54
C LYS A 79 -7.96 9.39 8.09
N THR A 80 -8.65 10.24 7.36
CA THR A 80 -8.30 10.72 6.02
C THR A 80 -8.05 12.23 6.09
N PRO A 81 -7.36 12.82 5.09
CA PRO A 81 -7.25 14.27 4.98
C PRO A 81 -8.64 14.93 5.02
N LEU A 82 -8.74 16.15 5.54
CA LEU A 82 -10.01 16.92 5.53
C LEU A 82 -10.53 17.17 4.11
N THR A 83 -9.62 17.21 3.15
CA THR A 83 -9.90 17.37 1.71
C THR A 83 -10.17 16.04 1.00
N TYR A 84 -10.27 14.92 1.74
CA TYR A 84 -10.52 13.64 1.12
C TYR A 84 -11.95 13.57 0.59
N GLU A 85 -12.07 13.48 -0.72
CA GLU A 85 -13.32 13.19 -1.40
C GLU A 85 -13.39 11.68 -1.68
N PRO A 86 -14.45 10.97 -1.23
CA PRO A 86 -14.59 9.55 -1.51
C PRO A 86 -14.56 9.27 -3.02
N LEU A 87 -13.63 8.41 -3.43
CA LEU A 87 -13.55 7.96 -4.81
C LEU A 87 -14.78 7.10 -5.15
N ALA A 88 -15.45 7.41 -6.27
CA ALA A 88 -16.41 6.48 -6.86
C ALA A 88 -15.65 5.23 -7.32
N VAL A 89 -15.90 4.09 -6.70
CA VAL A 89 -15.20 2.84 -6.98
C VAL A 89 -16.13 1.79 -7.57
N TYR A 90 -15.60 1.06 -8.55
CA TYR A 90 -16.24 -0.16 -9.04
C TYR A 90 -15.80 -1.35 -8.17
N LEU A 91 -16.76 -2.15 -7.71
CA LEU A 91 -16.46 -3.32 -6.88
C LEU A 91 -15.74 -4.41 -7.69
N PRO A 92 -14.84 -5.20 -7.08
CA PRO A 92 -14.18 -6.27 -7.79
C PRO A 92 -15.18 -7.30 -8.32
N MET A 93 -15.14 -7.61 -9.62
CA MET A 93 -16.06 -8.58 -10.24
C MET A 93 -15.50 -9.99 -10.31
N THR A 94 -14.18 -10.10 -10.50
CA THR A 94 -13.55 -11.40 -10.70
C THR A 94 -13.40 -12.13 -9.37
N TRP A 95 -13.51 -13.47 -9.40
CA TRP A 95 -13.24 -14.29 -8.23
C TRP A 95 -11.88 -13.96 -7.60
N LEU A 96 -10.87 -13.72 -8.43
CA LEU A 96 -9.50 -13.46 -8.00
C LEU A 96 -9.38 -12.21 -7.12
N LEU A 97 -9.99 -11.08 -7.53
CA LEU A 97 -9.97 -9.84 -6.77
C LEU A 97 -11.00 -9.80 -5.64
N ARG A 98 -12.11 -10.53 -5.75
CA ARG A 98 -13.11 -10.63 -4.67
C ARG A 98 -12.63 -11.44 -3.48
N LYS A 99 -12.05 -12.62 -3.73
CA LYS A 99 -11.74 -13.61 -2.68
C LYS A 99 -10.47 -14.41 -2.96
N GLY A 100 -10.17 -14.68 -4.22
CA GLY A 100 -9.08 -15.57 -4.61
C GLY A 100 -7.73 -15.14 -4.04
N TRP A 101 -7.44 -13.84 -4.01
CA TRP A 101 -6.21 -13.28 -3.44
C TRP A 101 -5.95 -13.71 -1.98
N LEU A 102 -6.98 -13.99 -1.18
CA LEU A 102 -6.83 -14.47 0.20
C LEU A 102 -6.11 -15.82 0.26
N ARG A 103 -6.22 -16.66 -0.77
CA ARG A 103 -5.48 -17.93 -0.87
C ARG A 103 -3.98 -17.73 -1.10
N GLY A 104 -3.56 -16.53 -1.52
CA GLY A 104 -2.16 -16.19 -1.82
C GLY A 104 -1.33 -15.75 -0.61
N GLY A 105 -1.82 -15.96 0.62
CA GLY A 105 -1.18 -15.49 1.86
C GLY A 105 -2.04 -14.57 2.72
N GLY A 106 -3.37 -14.54 2.49
CA GLY A 106 -4.34 -13.83 3.31
C GLY A 106 -4.21 -12.31 3.29
N ARG A 107 -4.83 -11.67 4.28
CA ARG A 107 -4.77 -10.23 4.53
C ARG A 107 -3.33 -9.71 4.64
N PHE A 108 -3.11 -8.45 4.30
CA PHE A 108 -1.81 -7.78 4.43
C PHE A 108 -1.92 -6.53 5.29
N SER A 109 -0.79 -6.14 5.88
CA SER A 109 -0.72 -5.00 6.79
C SER A 109 -0.75 -3.70 6.00
N VAL A 110 -1.37 -2.66 6.57
CA VAL A 110 -1.21 -1.29 6.09
C VAL A 110 0.28 -0.92 6.05
N TYR A 111 1.11 -1.38 6.98
CA TYR A 111 2.54 -1.03 7.04
C TYR A 111 3.44 -1.89 6.13
N GLN A 112 2.88 -2.83 5.36
CA GLN A 112 3.69 -3.64 4.47
C GLN A 112 4.30 -2.76 3.37
N VAL A 113 5.63 -2.66 3.31
CA VAL A 113 6.34 -1.98 2.21
C VAL A 113 6.55 -2.95 1.05
N PRO A 114 5.94 -2.73 -0.13
CA PRO A 114 6.11 -3.60 -1.28
C PRO A 114 7.57 -3.62 -1.76
N SER A 115 7.97 -4.75 -2.35
CA SER A 115 9.31 -4.95 -2.94
C SER A 115 10.50 -4.85 -1.97
N GLN A 116 10.28 -4.59 -0.68
CA GLN A 116 11.34 -4.76 0.32
C GLN A 116 11.52 -6.25 0.65
N ARG A 117 12.78 -6.69 0.69
CA ARG A 117 13.10 -8.03 1.20
C ARG A 117 12.77 -8.05 2.70
N PRO A 118 12.12 -9.11 3.21
CA PRO A 118 12.02 -9.31 4.65
C PRO A 118 13.43 -9.28 5.24
N VAL A 119 13.67 -8.39 6.20
CA VAL A 119 14.88 -8.45 7.01
C VAL A 119 14.77 -9.75 7.81
N ALA A 120 15.66 -10.70 7.54
CA ALA A 120 15.71 -11.92 8.34
C ALA A 120 15.94 -11.51 9.81
N PRO A 121 15.21 -12.08 10.77
CA PRO A 121 15.44 -11.78 12.17
C PRO A 121 16.91 -12.08 12.48
N SER A 122 17.62 -11.10 13.05
CA SER A 122 18.98 -11.33 13.50
C SER A 122 18.93 -12.45 14.54
N ARG A 123 19.65 -13.55 14.27
CA ARG A 123 19.87 -14.58 15.30
C ARG A 123 20.73 -13.92 16.38
N SER A 124 20.09 -13.40 17.43
CA SER A 124 20.76 -12.99 18.65
C SER A 124 21.50 -14.20 19.21
N ARG A 125 22.84 -14.16 19.12
CA ARG A 125 23.74 -15.07 19.84
C ARG A 125 23.69 -14.70 21.32
N ASN A 126 22.72 -15.25 22.05
CA ASN A 126 22.88 -15.41 23.49
C ASN A 126 23.65 -16.70 23.71
N ALA A 127 24.97 -16.61 23.55
CA ALA A 127 25.89 -17.63 24.03
C ALA A 127 25.95 -17.53 25.56
N ALA A 128 25.75 -18.69 26.19
CA ALA A 128 25.86 -19.01 27.60
C ALA A 128 26.74 -18.08 28.45
N LEU A 129 26.13 -17.50 29.48
CA LEU A 129 26.79 -17.24 30.75
C LEU A 129 26.18 -18.20 31.79
N SER A 130 26.67 -19.43 31.77
CA SER A 130 26.58 -20.35 32.91
C SER A 130 27.97 -20.95 33.11
N SER A 131 28.63 -20.48 34.17
CA SER A 131 29.66 -21.13 34.99
C SER A 131 30.70 -20.13 35.50
N ARG A 132 31.05 -20.29 36.79
CA ARG A 132 31.93 -19.49 37.68
C ARG A 132 31.16 -18.39 38.42
N ASN A 133 30.99 -18.40 39.75
CA ASN A 133 31.61 -19.16 40.85
C ASN A 133 30.54 -19.66 41.82
#